data_AF-A0A2W4PXK3-F1
#
_entry.id   AF-A0A2W4PXK3-F1
#
_cell.length_a   1.000
_cell.length_b   1.000
_cell.length_c   1.000
_cell.angle_alpha   90.00
_cell.angle_beta   90.00
_cell.angle_gamma   90.00
#
_symmetry.space_group_name_H-M   'P 1'
#
loop_
_entity.id
_entity.type
_entity.pdbx_description
1 polymer ?
#
loop_
_entity_poly.entity_id
_entity_poly.type
_entity_poly.pdbx_seq_one_letter_code
_entity_poly.pdbx_strand_id
1 'polypeptide(L)'
;MLKAATPESWARHAAREWRTLLVDHANCEKKAASTALALMFAYPEDRALSMAMARLAREELRHFEQVQRIMQQLGVPMTRLAPGRYAGELRRHLAVNEPRRKFDLLLSGALIEARSCERFEVLAPLLDEPLAEFYAALAASERRHAGLYLELARAALPPGGTEETLAARLDELAQVEARLVLEPDAQFRFHSGVPSSAVDGESGVPAAGAAAAMEPVSP
;
A
#
# COMPACT_ATOMS: atom_id res chain seq x y z
N MET A 1 13.23 -1.30 -6.75
CA MET A 1 12.82 -0.31 -5.73
C MET A 1 12.58 -1.00 -4.40
N LEU A 2 11.62 -1.92 -4.32
CA LEU A 2 11.34 -2.72 -3.11
C LEU A 2 12.42 -3.78 -2.85
N LYS A 3 12.56 -4.21 -1.58
CA LYS A 3 13.54 -5.24 -1.13
C LYS A 3 12.93 -6.55 -0.66
N ALA A 4 11.61 -6.62 -0.58
CA ALA A 4 10.88 -7.85 -0.27
C ALA A 4 9.56 -7.89 -1.07
N ALA A 5 9.17 -9.08 -1.50
CA ALA A 5 7.83 -9.33 -2.03
C ALA A 5 6.79 -9.27 -0.90
N THR A 6 5.54 -9.00 -1.24
CA THR A 6 4.43 -9.14 -0.30
C THR A 6 4.33 -10.60 0.16
N PRO A 7 4.32 -10.88 1.49
CA PRO A 7 4.17 -12.23 2.00
C PRO A 7 2.87 -12.89 1.53
N GLU A 8 2.94 -14.15 1.14
CA GLU A 8 1.76 -14.92 0.73
C GLU A 8 0.72 -14.99 1.86
N SER A 9 1.17 -15.09 3.11
CA SER A 9 0.31 -15.05 4.29
C SER A 9 -0.48 -13.73 4.41
N TRP A 10 0.15 -12.60 4.08
CA TRP A 10 -0.55 -11.31 4.00
C TRP A 10 -1.56 -11.31 2.85
N ALA A 11 -1.19 -11.79 1.66
CA ALA A 11 -2.06 -11.81 0.49
C ALA A 11 -3.31 -12.69 0.70
N ARG A 12 -3.14 -13.90 1.26
CA ARG A 12 -4.24 -14.81 1.60
C ARG A 12 -5.16 -14.21 2.66
N HIS A 13 -4.59 -13.57 3.68
CA HIS A 13 -5.40 -12.88 4.70
C HIS A 13 -6.19 -11.73 4.08
N ALA A 14 -5.55 -10.93 3.22
CA ALA A 14 -6.17 -9.80 2.55
C ALA A 14 -7.29 -10.21 1.58
N ALA A 15 -7.16 -11.33 0.88
CA ALA A 15 -8.23 -11.88 0.05
C ALA A 15 -9.46 -12.30 0.88
N ARG A 16 -9.25 -12.84 2.09
CA ARG A 16 -10.35 -13.20 3.02
C ARG A 16 -11.00 -11.96 3.65
N GLU A 17 -10.18 -11.00 4.06
CA GLU A 17 -10.60 -9.76 4.73
C GLU A 17 -10.76 -8.58 3.75
N TRP A 18 -11.12 -8.85 2.50
CA TRP A 18 -11.15 -7.85 1.42
C TRP A 18 -12.04 -6.64 1.73
N ARG A 19 -13.10 -6.80 2.53
CA ARG A 19 -13.96 -5.70 2.97
C ARG A 19 -13.21 -4.70 3.86
N THR A 20 -12.46 -5.21 4.82
CA THR A 20 -11.60 -4.40 5.70
C THR A 20 -10.50 -3.72 4.89
N LEU A 21 -9.90 -4.45 3.94
CA LEU A 21 -8.89 -3.93 3.03
C LEU A 21 -9.45 -2.77 2.19
N LEU A 22 -10.64 -2.92 1.61
CA LEU A 22 -11.26 -1.92 0.75
C LEU A 22 -11.57 -0.61 1.50
N VAL A 23 -12.02 -0.71 2.76
CA VAL A 23 -12.20 0.46 3.63
C VAL A 23 -10.88 1.16 3.93
N ASP A 24 -9.81 0.41 4.21
CA ASP A 24 -8.49 1.02 4.45
C ASP A 24 -7.90 1.62 3.17
N HIS A 25 -8.09 0.96 2.03
CA HIS A 25 -7.70 1.44 0.72
C HIS A 25 -8.34 2.80 0.42
N ALA A 26 -9.64 2.96 0.65
CA ALA A 26 -10.30 4.27 0.54
C ALA A 26 -9.66 5.35 1.43
N ASN A 27 -9.14 4.97 2.61
CA ASN A 27 -8.39 5.90 3.45
C ASN A 27 -6.97 6.17 2.93
N CYS A 28 -6.31 5.20 2.31
CA CYS A 28 -5.02 5.38 1.63
C CYS A 28 -5.10 6.43 0.53
N GLU A 29 -6.11 6.37 -0.33
CA GLU A 29 -6.30 7.35 -1.41
C GLU A 29 -6.44 8.79 -0.89
N LYS A 30 -7.27 8.99 0.15
CA LYS A 30 -7.38 10.30 0.80
C LYS A 30 -6.08 10.76 1.44
N LYS A 31 -5.31 9.84 2.05
CA LYS A 31 -4.01 10.13 2.67
C LYS A 31 -2.96 10.50 1.61
N ALA A 32 -2.97 9.86 0.44
CA ALA A 32 -2.10 10.17 -0.68
C ALA A 32 -2.39 11.59 -1.21
N ALA A 33 -3.66 11.90 -1.49
CA ALA A 33 -4.09 13.25 -1.86
C ALA A 33 -3.69 14.31 -0.81
N SER A 34 -3.92 14.02 0.47
CA SER A 34 -3.56 14.93 1.57
C SER A 34 -2.04 15.13 1.69
N THR A 35 -1.26 14.09 1.42
CA THR A 35 0.21 14.16 1.44
C THR A 35 0.74 15.01 0.28
N ALA A 36 0.17 14.87 -0.92
CA ALA A 36 0.50 15.71 -2.06
C ALA A 36 0.21 17.19 -1.78
N LEU A 37 -0.96 17.51 -1.20
CA LEU A 37 -1.29 18.88 -0.77
C LEU A 37 -0.31 19.39 0.29
N ALA A 38 0.07 18.57 1.27
CA ALA A 38 1.03 18.95 2.30
C ALA A 38 2.42 19.26 1.71
N LEU A 39 2.86 18.53 0.68
CA LEU A 39 4.11 18.83 -0.04
C LEU A 39 4.04 20.17 -0.78
N MET A 40 2.90 20.51 -1.38
CA MET A 40 2.70 21.81 -2.04
C MET A 40 2.81 22.97 -1.05
N PHE A 41 2.21 22.83 0.14
CA PHE A 41 2.33 23.85 1.19
C PHE A 41 3.72 23.92 1.81
N ALA A 42 4.43 22.79 1.91
CA ALA A 42 5.77 22.75 2.48
C ALA A 42 6.84 23.36 1.56
N TYR A 43 6.64 23.30 0.23
CA TYR A 43 7.62 23.76 -0.76
C TYR A 43 6.97 24.65 -1.84
N PRO A 44 6.38 25.81 -1.46
CA PRO A 44 5.58 26.64 -2.37
C PRO A 44 6.40 27.26 -3.52
N GLU A 45 7.70 27.46 -3.29
CA GLU A 45 8.65 28.00 -4.29
C GLU A 45 8.97 26.98 -5.41
N ASP A 46 8.76 25.68 -5.16
CA ASP A 46 8.97 24.66 -6.18
C ASP A 46 7.71 24.49 -7.04
N ARG A 47 7.65 25.28 -8.12
CA ARG A 47 6.55 25.23 -9.09
C ARG A 47 6.43 23.87 -9.78
N ALA A 48 7.53 23.18 -10.06
CA ALA A 48 7.49 21.90 -10.76
C ALA A 48 6.87 20.81 -9.87
N LEU A 49 7.32 20.73 -8.62
CA LEU A 49 6.73 19.88 -7.59
C LEU A 49 5.26 20.22 -7.39
N SER A 50 4.93 21.50 -7.22
CA SER A 50 3.56 21.94 -6.94
C SER A 50 2.59 21.51 -8.04
N MET A 51 2.98 21.67 -9.30
CA MET A 51 2.17 21.23 -10.45
C MET A 51 2.05 19.71 -10.54
N ALA A 52 3.11 18.97 -10.20
CA ALA A 52 3.07 17.50 -10.16
C ALA A 52 2.15 16.99 -9.04
N MET A 53 2.29 17.51 -7.82
CA MET A 53 1.48 17.14 -6.66
C MET A 53 0.01 17.51 -6.84
N ALA A 54 -0.31 18.66 -7.46
CA ALA A 54 -1.69 19.03 -7.77
C ALA A 54 -2.36 18.09 -8.79
N ARG A 55 -1.58 17.51 -9.73
CA ARG A 55 -2.09 16.48 -10.64
C ARG A 55 -2.30 15.16 -9.90
N LEU A 56 -1.30 14.72 -9.14
CA LEU A 56 -1.38 13.49 -8.34
C LEU A 56 -2.57 13.53 -7.38
N ALA A 57 -2.71 14.61 -6.59
CA ALA A 57 -3.83 14.76 -5.65
C ALA A 57 -5.21 14.63 -6.31
N ARG A 58 -5.38 15.14 -7.54
CA ARG A 58 -6.64 14.98 -8.29
C ARG A 58 -6.84 13.56 -8.79
N GLU A 59 -5.78 12.85 -9.16
CA GLU A 59 -5.84 11.44 -9.55
C GLU A 59 -6.22 10.57 -8.34
N GLU A 60 -5.60 10.77 -7.17
CA GLU A 60 -5.95 10.00 -5.96
C GLU A 60 -7.37 10.27 -5.46
N LEU A 61 -7.87 11.50 -5.62
CA LEU A 61 -9.29 11.77 -5.30
C LEU A 61 -10.23 11.05 -6.27
N ARG A 62 -9.84 10.85 -7.53
CA ARG A 62 -10.61 10.01 -8.47
C ARG A 62 -10.52 8.52 -8.10
N HIS A 63 -9.36 8.04 -7.67
CA HIS A 63 -9.23 6.68 -7.12
C HIS A 63 -10.13 6.51 -5.90
N PHE A 64 -10.12 7.46 -4.96
CA PHE A 64 -11.03 7.45 -3.81
C PHE A 64 -12.50 7.36 -4.24
N GLU A 65 -12.94 8.17 -5.21
CA GLU A 65 -14.30 8.12 -5.76
C GLU A 65 -14.61 6.76 -6.42
N GLN A 66 -13.65 6.12 -7.09
CA GLN A 66 -13.78 4.78 -7.65
C GLN A 66 -13.94 3.73 -6.54
N VAL A 67 -13.10 3.77 -5.51
CA VAL A 67 -13.19 2.87 -4.35
C VAL A 67 -14.56 2.99 -3.69
N GLN A 68 -15.04 4.22 -3.46
CA GLN A 68 -16.36 4.46 -2.88
C GLN A 68 -17.51 3.88 -3.72
N ARG A 69 -17.41 3.93 -5.06
CA ARG A 69 -18.40 3.30 -5.95
C ARG A 69 -18.37 1.79 -5.86
N ILE A 70 -17.18 1.17 -5.84
CA ILE A 70 -17.02 -0.28 -5.65
C ILE A 70 -17.56 -0.71 -4.29
N MET A 71 -17.26 0.04 -3.22
CA MET A 71 -17.80 -0.19 -1.88
C MET A 71 -19.33 -0.15 -1.88
N GLN A 72 -19.94 0.84 -2.54
CA GLN A 72 -21.40 0.93 -2.66
C GLN A 72 -21.98 -0.26 -3.42
N GLN A 73 -21.38 -0.64 -4.55
CA GLN A 73 -21.81 -1.77 -5.37
C GLN A 73 -21.75 -3.09 -4.58
N LEU A 74 -20.71 -3.27 -3.75
CA LEU A 74 -20.48 -4.48 -2.97
C LEU A 74 -21.09 -4.45 -1.56
N GLY A 75 -21.86 -3.42 -1.23
CA GLY A 75 -22.53 -3.28 0.07
C GLY A 75 -21.56 -3.13 1.26
N VAL A 76 -20.38 -2.54 1.05
CA VAL A 76 -19.37 -2.32 2.09
C VAL A 76 -19.53 -0.91 2.69
N PRO A 77 -19.94 -0.77 3.96
CA PRO A 77 -20.07 0.53 4.58
C PRO A 77 -18.71 1.15 4.91
N MET A 78 -18.60 2.47 4.77
CA MET A 78 -17.43 3.21 5.23
C MET A 78 -17.40 3.22 6.76
N THR A 79 -16.32 2.70 7.34
CA THR A 79 -16.11 2.65 8.78
C THR A 79 -14.79 3.30 9.16
N ARG A 80 -14.67 3.75 10.40
CA ARG A 80 -13.42 4.31 10.90
C ARG A 80 -12.48 3.19 11.30
N LEU A 81 -11.32 3.14 10.63
CA LEU A 81 -10.22 2.26 11.01
C LEU A 81 -9.14 3.06 11.74
N ALA A 82 -8.53 2.45 12.76
CA ALA A 82 -7.31 3.01 13.35
C ALA A 82 -6.19 3.04 12.29
N PRO A 83 -5.33 4.07 12.25
CA PRO A 83 -4.23 4.11 11.29
C PRO A 83 -3.24 2.97 11.55
N GLY A 84 -2.75 2.32 10.50
CA GLY A 84 -1.67 1.33 10.60
C GLY A 84 -0.30 1.96 10.85
N ARG A 85 0.68 1.15 11.25
CA ARG A 85 2.03 1.61 11.62
C ARG A 85 2.90 2.04 10.42
N TYR A 86 2.72 1.44 9.26
CA TYR A 86 3.64 1.51 8.10
C TYR A 86 4.15 2.92 7.76
N ALA A 87 3.28 3.84 7.35
CA ALA A 87 3.70 5.19 6.94
C ALA A 87 4.26 6.00 8.12
N GLY A 88 3.77 5.76 9.34
CA GLY A 88 4.28 6.40 10.56
C GLY A 88 5.70 5.96 10.89
N GLU A 89 5.96 4.65 10.85
CA GLU A 89 7.28 4.08 11.09
C GLU A 89 8.28 4.49 10.00
N LEU A 90 7.91 4.41 8.72
CA LEU A 90 8.78 4.84 7.62
C LEU A 90 9.19 6.31 7.77
N ARG A 91 8.25 7.18 8.19
CA ARG A 91 8.51 8.60 8.44
C ARG A 91 9.55 8.84 9.54
N ARG A 92 9.69 7.95 10.53
CA ARG A 92 10.71 8.09 11.60
C ARG A 92 12.14 7.96 11.08
N HIS A 93 12.33 7.35 9.91
CA HIS A 93 13.64 7.19 9.28
C HIS A 93 14.01 8.32 8.33
N LEU A 94 13.12 9.31 8.11
CA LEU A 94 13.36 10.43 7.22
C LEU A 94 14.09 11.56 7.94
N ALA A 95 14.91 12.30 7.20
CA ALA A 95 15.53 13.50 7.68
C ALA A 95 14.48 14.56 8.04
N VAL A 96 14.72 15.28 9.14
CA VAL A 96 13.85 16.38 9.60
C VAL A 96 14.31 17.76 9.11
N ASN A 97 15.56 17.87 8.66
CA ASN A 97 16.18 19.13 8.24
C ASN A 97 16.34 19.19 6.73
N GLU A 98 16.15 20.39 6.17
CA GLU A 98 16.43 20.66 4.76
C GLU A 98 17.95 20.67 4.48
N PRO A 99 18.38 20.34 3.25
CA PRO A 99 17.57 19.96 2.08
C PRO A 99 17.20 18.47 2.02
N ARG A 100 17.71 17.66 2.95
CA ARG A 100 17.52 16.20 2.93
C ARG A 100 16.08 15.77 3.23
N ARG A 101 15.33 16.57 4.00
CA ARG A 101 13.93 16.30 4.34
C ARG A 101 13.04 16.16 3.10
N LYS A 102 13.08 17.12 2.17
CA LYS A 102 12.32 17.05 0.91
C LYS A 102 12.64 15.79 0.10
N PHE A 103 13.93 15.54 -0.08
CA PHE A 103 14.44 14.37 -0.78
C PHE A 103 13.91 13.06 -0.17
N ASP A 104 14.04 12.90 1.14
CA ASP A 104 13.59 11.70 1.86
C ASP A 104 12.05 11.54 1.80
N LEU A 105 11.28 12.63 1.88
CA LEU A 105 9.82 12.57 1.73
C LEU A 105 9.41 12.05 0.34
N LEU A 106 10.10 12.47 -0.72
CA LEU A 106 9.83 12.04 -2.09
C LEU A 106 10.23 10.58 -2.31
N LEU A 107 11.36 10.13 -1.76
CA LEU A 107 11.73 8.70 -1.78
C LEU A 107 10.74 7.84 -1.00
N SER A 108 10.25 8.33 0.14
CA SER A 108 9.19 7.66 0.90
C SER A 108 7.90 7.55 0.08
N GLY A 109 7.51 8.59 -0.65
CA GLY A 109 6.38 8.53 -1.57
C GLY A 109 6.56 7.44 -2.62
N ALA A 110 7.73 7.41 -3.28
CA ALA A 110 8.03 6.40 -4.29
C ALA A 110 7.90 4.96 -3.75
N LEU A 111 8.39 4.71 -2.53
CA LEU A 111 8.29 3.39 -1.89
C LEU A 111 6.85 3.00 -1.53
N ILE A 112 6.05 3.97 -1.05
CA ILE A 112 4.63 3.73 -0.72
C ILE A 112 3.86 3.33 -1.98
N GLU A 113 3.99 4.08 -3.07
CA GLU A 113 3.27 3.76 -4.31
C GLU A 113 3.80 2.49 -4.97
N ALA A 114 5.12 2.23 -4.89
CA ALA A 114 5.67 0.97 -5.37
C ALA A 114 5.11 -0.24 -4.61
N ARG A 115 4.93 -0.12 -3.29
CA ARG A 115 4.28 -1.16 -2.49
C ARG A 115 2.80 -1.29 -2.80
N SER A 116 2.09 -0.18 -3.02
CA SER A 116 0.70 -0.19 -3.44
C SER A 116 0.52 -0.94 -4.77
N CYS A 117 1.35 -0.60 -5.76
CA CYS A 117 1.41 -1.27 -7.06
C CYS A 117 1.59 -2.78 -6.91
N GLU A 118 2.62 -3.21 -6.18
CA GLU A 118 2.93 -4.64 -6.02
C GLU A 118 1.83 -5.38 -5.26
N ARG A 119 1.19 -4.77 -4.26
CA ARG A 119 0.06 -5.38 -3.55
C ARG A 119 -1.18 -5.49 -4.42
N PHE A 120 -1.48 -4.51 -5.26
CA PHE A 120 -2.57 -4.65 -6.22
C PHE A 120 -2.31 -5.79 -7.22
N GLU A 121 -1.08 -5.91 -7.74
CA GLU A 121 -0.71 -6.98 -8.67
C GLU A 121 -0.81 -8.37 -8.04
N VAL A 122 -0.41 -8.50 -6.77
CA VAL A 122 -0.51 -9.75 -6.01
C VAL A 122 -1.96 -10.09 -5.65
N LEU A 123 -2.79 -9.09 -5.33
CA LEU A 123 -4.17 -9.31 -4.89
C LEU A 123 -5.17 -9.53 -6.01
N ALA A 124 -5.02 -8.85 -7.14
CA ALA A 124 -5.95 -8.95 -8.26
C ALA A 124 -6.29 -10.41 -8.64
N PRO A 125 -5.34 -11.36 -8.79
CA PRO A 125 -5.67 -12.75 -9.13
C PRO A 125 -6.31 -13.57 -8.00
N LEU A 126 -6.37 -13.04 -6.78
CA LEU A 126 -6.93 -13.71 -5.60
C LEU A 126 -8.35 -13.25 -5.24
N LEU A 127 -8.90 -12.29 -5.99
CA LEU A 127 -10.17 -11.65 -5.70
C LEU A 127 -11.21 -12.00 -6.78
N ASP A 128 -12.48 -11.90 -6.42
CA ASP A 128 -13.59 -12.03 -7.35
C ASP A 128 -13.88 -10.70 -8.05
N GLU A 129 -14.56 -10.76 -9.20
CA GLU A 129 -15.06 -9.56 -9.86
C GLU A 129 -16.20 -8.90 -9.07
N PRO A 130 -16.29 -7.55 -9.10
CA PRO A 130 -15.53 -6.59 -9.92
C PRO A 130 -14.21 -6.11 -9.29
N LEU A 131 -13.81 -6.66 -8.15
CA LEU A 131 -12.70 -6.12 -7.37
C LEU A 131 -11.34 -6.48 -7.98
N ALA A 132 -11.23 -7.66 -8.59
CA ALA A 132 -10.04 -8.11 -9.31
C ALA A 132 -9.68 -7.17 -10.48
N GLU A 133 -10.64 -6.90 -11.39
CA GLU A 133 -10.43 -5.98 -12.51
C GLU A 133 -10.06 -4.56 -12.01
N PHE A 134 -10.75 -4.09 -10.97
CA PHE A 134 -10.50 -2.78 -10.39
C PHE A 134 -9.07 -2.65 -9.84
N TYR A 135 -8.58 -3.65 -9.10
CA TYR A 135 -7.22 -3.62 -8.54
C TYR A 135 -6.15 -3.78 -9.62
N ALA A 136 -6.39 -4.61 -10.65
CA ALA A 136 -5.49 -4.71 -11.80
C ALA A 136 -5.33 -3.36 -12.52
N ALA A 137 -6.41 -2.59 -12.66
CA ALA A 137 -6.37 -1.27 -13.28
C ALA A 137 -5.59 -0.24 -12.43
N LEU A 138 -5.74 -0.27 -11.11
CA LEU A 138 -5.02 0.62 -10.19
C LEU A 138 -3.51 0.34 -10.15
N ALA A 139 -3.08 -0.92 -10.27
CA ALA A 139 -1.64 -1.23 -10.31
C ALA A 139 -0.88 -0.40 -11.37
N ALA A 140 -1.51 -0.11 -12.51
CA ALA A 140 -0.93 0.71 -13.56
C ALA A 140 -0.80 2.20 -13.20
N SER A 141 -1.73 2.78 -12.41
CA SER A 141 -1.59 4.16 -11.91
C SER A 141 -0.51 4.25 -10.84
N GLU A 142 -0.50 3.33 -9.89
CA GLU A 142 0.52 3.29 -8.83
C GLU A 142 1.94 3.23 -9.37
N ARG A 143 2.15 2.43 -10.43
CA ARG A 143 3.46 2.34 -11.10
C ARG A 143 3.92 3.69 -11.66
N ARG A 144 3.01 4.49 -12.21
CA ARG A 144 3.32 5.83 -12.71
C ARG A 144 3.62 6.79 -11.56
N HIS A 145 2.87 6.70 -10.46
CA HIS A 145 3.09 7.55 -9.29
C HIS A 145 4.42 7.26 -8.61
N ALA A 146 4.81 5.98 -8.47
CA ALA A 146 6.13 5.60 -7.98
C ALA A 146 7.25 6.20 -8.84
N GLY A 147 7.10 6.17 -10.17
CA GLY A 147 8.03 6.79 -11.11
C GLY A 147 8.10 8.31 -10.94
N LEU A 148 6.96 8.98 -10.84
CA LEU A 148 6.87 10.43 -10.63
C LEU A 148 7.59 10.86 -9.35
N TYR A 149 7.34 10.17 -8.22
CA TYR A 149 8.02 10.48 -6.97
C TYR A 149 9.53 10.29 -7.06
N LEU A 150 10.00 9.25 -7.77
CA LEU A 150 11.43 9.01 -7.96
C LEU A 150 12.09 10.11 -8.82
N GLU A 151 11.42 10.57 -9.88
CA GLU A 151 11.87 11.69 -10.69
C GLU A 151 11.96 12.99 -9.89
N LEU A 152 10.94 13.27 -9.08
CA LEU A 152 10.94 14.43 -8.18
C LEU A 152 12.04 14.32 -7.12
N ALA A 153 12.29 13.13 -6.57
CA ALA A 153 13.37 12.90 -5.62
C ALA A 153 14.74 13.15 -6.27
N ARG A 154 14.94 12.71 -7.51
CA ARG A 154 16.17 12.99 -8.28
C ARG A 154 16.38 14.49 -8.49
N ALA A 155 15.32 15.23 -8.81
CA ALA A 155 15.37 16.68 -8.92
C ALA A 155 15.58 17.41 -7.58
N ALA A 156 15.30 16.73 -6.46
CA ALA A 156 15.43 17.25 -5.10
C ALA A 156 16.70 16.76 -4.37
N LEU A 157 17.68 16.20 -5.10
CA LEU A 157 18.96 15.79 -4.52
C LEU A 157 19.58 16.93 -3.68
N PRO A 158 20.16 16.62 -2.50
CA PRO A 158 20.85 17.62 -1.71
C PRO A 158 22.07 18.18 -2.47
N PRO A 159 22.61 19.36 -2.11
CA PRO A 159 23.80 19.92 -2.74
C PRO A 159 24.96 18.93 -2.76
N GLY A 160 25.53 18.70 -3.95
CA GLY A 160 26.59 17.71 -4.17
C GLY A 160 26.11 16.25 -4.24
N GLY A 161 24.80 16.01 -4.15
CA GLY A 161 24.20 14.68 -4.31
C GLY A 161 24.26 14.20 -5.76
N THR A 162 24.43 12.89 -5.92
CA THR A 162 24.53 12.20 -7.20
C THR A 162 23.48 11.09 -7.33
N GLU A 163 23.42 10.40 -8.47
CA GLU A 163 22.56 9.22 -8.63
C GLU A 163 22.93 8.12 -7.62
N GLU A 164 24.20 7.98 -7.24
CA GLU A 164 24.65 7.07 -6.18
C GLU A 164 24.10 7.47 -4.82
N THR A 165 23.97 8.78 -4.55
CA THR A 165 23.33 9.29 -3.31
C THR A 165 21.86 8.89 -3.27
N LEU A 166 21.16 9.00 -4.42
CA LEU A 166 19.79 8.53 -4.59
C LEU A 166 19.68 7.03 -4.38
N ALA A 167 20.50 6.24 -5.07
CA ALA A 167 20.47 4.79 -4.99
C ALA A 167 20.74 4.31 -3.56
N ALA A 168 21.76 4.85 -2.89
CA ALA A 168 22.10 4.49 -1.52
C ALA A 168 20.96 4.83 -0.54
N ARG A 169 20.41 6.05 -0.63
CA ARG A 169 19.33 6.46 0.28
C ARG A 169 18.03 5.70 0.03
N LEU A 170 17.69 5.45 -1.23
CA LEU A 170 16.56 4.61 -1.60
C LEU A 170 16.73 3.18 -1.06
N ASP A 171 17.93 2.62 -1.17
CA ASP A 171 18.25 1.29 -0.64
C ASP A 171 18.03 1.22 0.88
N GLU A 172 18.57 2.18 1.63
CA GLU A 172 18.37 2.29 3.08
C GLU A 172 16.89 2.32 3.47
N LEU A 173 16.10 3.18 2.83
CA LEU A 173 14.67 3.31 3.12
C LEU A 173 13.89 2.06 2.67
N ALA A 174 14.29 1.43 1.57
CA ALA A 174 13.65 0.21 1.09
C ALA A 174 13.93 -1.00 2.00
N GLN A 175 15.07 -1.04 2.70
CA GLN A 175 15.32 -2.04 3.75
C GLN A 175 14.41 -1.83 4.96
N VAL A 176 14.19 -0.57 5.37
CA VAL A 176 13.21 -0.25 6.42
C VAL A 176 11.81 -0.68 6.00
N GLU A 177 11.39 -0.30 4.79
CA GLU A 177 10.10 -0.68 4.21
C GLU A 177 9.88 -2.20 4.19
N ALA A 178 10.89 -2.95 3.72
CA ALA A 178 10.82 -4.40 3.67
C ALA A 178 10.60 -5.03 5.05
N ARG A 179 11.28 -4.53 6.09
CA ARG A 179 11.04 -5.01 7.47
C ARG A 179 9.59 -4.77 7.91
N LEU A 180 9.05 -3.58 7.64
CA LEU A 180 7.66 -3.24 8.01
C LEU A 180 6.63 -4.17 7.36
N VAL A 181 6.89 -4.61 6.12
CA VAL A 181 6.03 -5.53 5.37
C VAL A 181 6.19 -6.99 5.79
N LEU A 182 7.38 -7.39 6.20
CA LEU A 182 7.69 -8.78 6.60
C LEU A 182 7.34 -9.09 8.05
N GLU A 183 7.47 -8.12 8.95
CA GLU A 183 7.25 -8.33 10.39
C GLU A 183 5.77 -8.57 10.73
N PRO A 184 5.48 -9.31 11.82
CA PRO A 184 4.13 -9.44 12.34
C PRO A 184 3.48 -8.09 12.66
N ASP A 185 2.19 -7.98 12.41
CA ASP A 185 1.39 -6.79 12.66
C ASP A 185 0.11 -7.15 13.41
N ALA A 186 -0.25 -6.36 14.41
CA ALA A 186 -1.49 -6.55 15.17
C ALA A 186 -2.71 -6.03 14.39
N GLN A 187 -2.49 -5.13 13.43
CA GLN A 187 -3.55 -4.49 12.65
C GLN A 187 -3.43 -4.85 11.18
N PHE A 188 -4.48 -5.45 10.62
CA PHE A 188 -4.54 -5.68 9.17
C PHE A 188 -4.89 -4.37 8.43
N ARG A 189 -4.00 -3.92 7.54
CA ARG A 189 -4.15 -2.71 6.71
C ARG A 189 -3.55 -2.95 5.33
N PHE A 190 -3.90 -2.09 4.37
CA PHE A 190 -3.41 -2.17 3.00
C PHE A 190 -1.88 -2.13 2.92
N HIS A 191 -1.19 -1.46 3.86
CA HIS A 191 0.27 -1.47 3.98
C HIS A 191 0.81 -2.15 5.26
N SER A 192 -0.01 -2.92 6.00
CA SER A 192 0.47 -3.60 7.23
C SER A 192 1.53 -4.66 6.94
N GLY A 193 2.27 -5.03 7.98
CA GLY A 193 3.02 -6.30 7.99
C GLY A 193 2.10 -7.52 8.04
N VAL A 194 2.66 -8.72 8.24
CA VAL A 194 1.92 -9.98 8.28
C VAL A 194 0.95 -9.98 9.47
N PRO A 195 -0.38 -10.07 9.28
CA PRO A 195 -1.32 -10.04 10.40
C PRO A 195 -1.02 -11.19 11.38
N SER A 196 -0.97 -10.89 12.68
CA SER A 196 -0.61 -11.89 13.70
C SER A 196 -1.57 -13.08 13.69
N SER A 197 -2.86 -12.84 13.44
CA SER A 197 -3.88 -13.89 13.26
C SER A 197 -3.71 -14.76 12.01
N ALA A 198 -2.88 -14.32 11.03
CA ALA A 198 -2.53 -15.14 9.87
C ALA A 198 -1.42 -16.15 10.19
N VAL A 199 -0.62 -15.92 11.24
CA VAL A 199 0.45 -16.82 11.69
C VAL A 199 -0.12 -18.01 12.48
N ASP A 200 -1.19 -17.77 13.26
CA ASP A 200 -1.84 -18.81 14.07
C ASP A 200 -2.73 -19.77 13.26
N GLY A 201 -3.05 -19.41 12.00
CA GLY A 201 -3.95 -20.18 11.12
C GLY A 201 -3.30 -21.36 10.38
N GLU A 202 -1.99 -21.55 10.47
CA GLU A 202 -1.27 -22.66 9.81
C GLU A 202 -1.15 -23.93 10.68
N SER A 203 -1.55 -23.90 11.96
CA SER A 203 -1.48 -25.06 12.87
C SER A 203 -2.77 -25.89 13.01
N GLY A 204 -3.74 -25.75 12.10
CA GLY A 204 -5.05 -26.41 12.27
C GLY A 204 -5.78 -26.74 10.97
N VAL A 205 -5.29 -27.72 10.23
CA VAL A 205 -6.10 -28.42 9.21
C VAL A 205 -6.41 -29.83 9.74
N PRO A 206 -7.64 -30.16 10.14
CA PRO A 206 -8.03 -31.55 10.20
C PRO A 206 -8.25 -32.02 8.76
N ALA A 207 -7.57 -33.10 8.39
CA ALA A 207 -7.75 -33.76 7.10
C ALA A 207 -9.23 -34.17 6.93
N ALA A 208 -9.85 -33.70 5.85
CA ALA A 208 -11.14 -34.19 5.43
C ALA A 208 -11.00 -35.63 4.91
N GLY A 209 -11.80 -36.56 5.43
CA GLY A 209 -12.00 -37.87 4.80
C GLY A 209 -12.43 -38.99 5.74
N ALA A 210 -13.74 -39.17 5.90
CA ALA A 210 -14.40 -40.48 5.78
C ALA A 210 -15.92 -40.29 5.86
N ALA A 211 -16.57 -40.33 4.69
CA ALA A 211 -18.00 -40.57 4.61
C ALA A 211 -18.28 -42.00 5.11
N ALA A 212 -19.13 -42.14 6.13
CA ALA A 212 -19.72 -43.42 6.50
C ALA A 212 -21.19 -43.41 6.07
N ALA A 213 -21.54 -44.44 5.30
CA ALA A 213 -22.79 -44.62 4.57
C ALA A 213 -24.01 -44.78 5.49
N MET A 214 -25.15 -44.27 5.01
CA MET A 214 -26.48 -44.66 5.47
C MET A 214 -26.74 -46.14 5.10
N GLU A 215 -27.03 -46.97 6.09
CA GLU A 215 -27.67 -48.27 5.86
C GLU A 215 -29.20 -48.09 5.75
N PRO A 216 -29.87 -48.80 4.83
CA PRO A 216 -31.31 -48.85 4.78
C PRO A 216 -31.83 -49.95 5.71
N VAL A 217 -32.87 -49.66 6.48
CA VAL A 217 -33.68 -50.70 7.12
C VAL A 217 -35.05 -50.72 6.44
N SER A 218 -35.33 -51.81 5.75
CA SER A 218 -36.66 -52.27 5.35
C SER A 218 -36.69 -53.80 5.42
N PRO A 219 -37.87 -54.44 5.48
CA PRO A 219 -39.22 -53.88 5.50
C PRO A 219 -39.93 -53.95 6.86
#